data_AF-A0A899G3W9-F1
#
_entry.id   AF-A0A899G3W9-F1
#
_cell.length_a   1.000
_cell.length_b   1.000
_cell.length_c   1.000
_cell.angle_alpha   90.00
_cell.angle_beta   90.00
_cell.angle_gamma   90.00
#
_symmetry.space_group_name_H-M   'P 1'
#
loop_
_entity.id
_entity.type
_entity.pdbx_description
1 polymer ?
#
loop_
_entity_poly.entity_id
_entity_poly.type
_entity_poly.pdbx_seq_one_letter_code
_entity_poly.pdbx_strand_id
1 'polypeptide(L)'
;MDSPDELVIIDLKNPCFNKNSRGFPEDPVQLKALDSDTPFLQWGGHIYQGRWENMIGTELVFDESGQWLGQGRRRLIMERVQLVSKH
;
A
#
# COMPACT_ATOMS: atom_id res chain seq x y z
N MET A 1 -3.40 -17.01 21.06
CA MET A 1 -4.34 -16.81 19.94
C MET A 1 -3.54 -16.03 18.92
N ASP A 2 -3.04 -16.72 17.91
CA ASP A 2 -2.27 -16.09 16.84
C ASP A 2 -3.22 -15.13 16.13
N SER A 3 -2.90 -13.84 16.17
CA SER A 3 -3.51 -12.90 15.25
C SER A 3 -3.13 -13.38 13.85
N PRO A 4 -4.07 -13.80 12.99
CA PRO A 4 -3.70 -14.17 11.64
C PRO A 4 -3.15 -12.93 10.94
N ASP A 5 -2.00 -13.06 10.29
CA ASP A 5 -1.44 -12.02 9.45
C ASP A 5 -2.51 -11.55 8.43
N GLU A 6 -2.73 -10.23 8.32
CA GLU A 6 -3.65 -9.65 7.33
C GLU A 6 -2.86 -9.30 6.06
N LEU A 7 -3.29 -9.84 4.93
CA LEU A 7 -2.78 -9.41 3.64
C LEU A 7 -3.51 -8.12 3.21
N VAL A 8 -2.75 -7.04 3.09
CA VAL A 8 -3.24 -5.72 2.66
C VAL A 8 -2.64 -5.35 1.31
N ILE A 9 -3.51 -4.92 0.40
CA ILE A 9 -3.13 -4.51 -0.96
C ILE A 9 -3.13 -2.99 -1.02
N ILE A 10 -2.02 -2.41 -1.49
CA ILE A 10 -1.80 -0.96 -1.56
C ILE A 10 -1.79 -0.52 -3.02
N ASP A 11 -2.75 0.31 -3.40
CA ASP A 11 -2.87 0.86 -4.75
C ASP A 11 -2.34 2.31 -4.77
N LEU A 12 -1.17 2.52 -5.37
CA LEU A 12 -0.60 3.85 -5.58
C LEU A 12 -1.18 4.49 -6.86
N LYS A 13 -1.97 5.58 -6.73
CA LYS A 13 -2.55 6.28 -7.91
C LYS A 13 -1.49 6.96 -8.78
N ASN A 14 -0.40 7.44 -8.18
CA ASN A 14 0.72 8.09 -8.86
C ASN A 14 2.05 7.61 -8.24
N PRO A 15 2.55 6.41 -8.57
CA PRO A 15 3.75 5.85 -7.97
C PRO A 15 5.00 6.69 -8.27
N CYS A 16 6.00 6.64 -7.39
CA CYS A 16 7.27 7.38 -7.53
C CYS A 16 8.28 6.69 -8.42
N PHE A 17 7.97 5.47 -8.82
CA PHE A 17 8.76 4.65 -9.71
C PHE A 17 8.05 4.45 -11.05
N ASN A 18 8.84 4.23 -12.09
CA ASN A 18 8.32 3.87 -13.39
C ASN A 18 7.79 2.44 -13.35
N LYS A 19 6.56 2.22 -13.84
CA LYS A 19 5.95 0.88 -13.94
C LYS A 19 6.79 -0.14 -14.75
N ASN A 20 7.78 0.33 -15.52
CA ASN A 20 8.63 -0.48 -16.39
C ASN A 20 10.00 -0.81 -15.79
N SER A 21 10.35 -0.32 -14.59
CA SER A 21 11.54 -0.80 -13.89
C SER A 21 11.26 -2.21 -13.39
N ARG A 22 12.12 -3.18 -13.74
CA ARG A 22 12.03 -4.58 -13.29
C ARG A 22 12.34 -4.77 -11.79
N GLY A 23 11.99 -3.80 -10.97
CA GLY A 23 12.27 -3.78 -9.54
C GLY A 23 11.44 -2.72 -8.84
N PHE A 24 11.06 -3.04 -7.61
CA PHE A 24 10.60 -2.04 -6.65
C PHE A 24 11.76 -1.10 -6.31
N PRO A 25 11.49 0.20 -6.04
CA PRO A 25 12.54 1.08 -5.55
C PRO A 25 13.15 0.52 -4.27
N GLU A 26 14.48 0.56 -4.17
CA GLU A 26 15.25 0.15 -2.98
C GLU A 26 15.09 1.13 -1.81
N ASP A 27 14.40 2.26 -2.04
CA ASP A 27 14.13 3.25 -1.01
C ASP A 27 13.32 2.66 0.16
N PRO A 28 13.57 3.13 1.40
CA PRO A 28 12.85 2.65 2.57
C PRO A 28 11.35 2.94 2.46
N VAL A 29 10.57 1.96 2.87
CA VAL A 29 9.11 2.01 2.94
C VAL A 29 8.67 2.08 4.40
N GLN A 30 7.85 3.07 4.75
CA GLN A 30 7.26 3.20 6.08
C GLN A 30 5.75 3.40 5.94
N LEU A 31 4.98 2.48 6.52
CA LEU A 31 3.53 2.59 6.66
C LEU A 31 3.21 3.01 8.10
N LYS A 32 2.41 4.06 8.28
CA LYS A 32 2.07 4.63 9.58
C LYS A 32 0.56 4.78 9.73
N ALA A 33 0.10 4.67 10.97
CA ALA A 33 -1.29 4.84 11.36
C ALA A 33 -2.24 3.94 10.53
N LEU A 34 -1.89 2.67 10.33
CA LEU A 34 -2.68 1.73 9.52
C LEU A 34 -4.12 1.58 10.04
N ASP A 35 -4.30 1.71 11.35
CA ASP A 35 -5.58 1.61 12.04
C ASP A 35 -6.45 2.87 11.87
N SER A 36 -5.92 3.92 11.24
CA SER A 36 -6.63 5.16 10.93
C SER A 36 -7.44 5.04 9.64
N ASP A 37 -8.47 5.87 9.50
CA ASP A 37 -9.19 6.08 8.24
C ASP A 37 -8.29 6.73 7.16
N THR A 38 -7.23 7.41 7.60
CA THR A 38 -6.26 8.09 6.73
C THR A 38 -4.81 7.69 7.07
N PRO A 39 -4.38 6.47 6.73
CA PRO A 39 -3.01 6.03 6.95
C PRO A 39 -2.05 6.76 6.02
N PHE A 40 -0.75 6.71 6.35
CA PHE A 40 0.30 7.35 5.55
C PHE A 40 1.35 6.34 5.13
N LEU A 41 1.77 6.43 3.87
CA LEU A 41 2.91 5.71 3.33
C LEU A 41 3.99 6.71 2.97
N GLN A 42 5.18 6.53 3.52
CA GLN A 42 6.39 7.17 3.03
C GLN A 42 7.20 6.15 2.26
N TRP A 43 7.59 6.50 1.03
CA TRP A 43 8.48 5.69 0.22
C TRP A 43 9.56 6.60 -0.36
N GLY A 44 10.78 6.48 0.17
CA GLY A 44 11.85 7.43 -0.11
C GLY A 44 11.45 8.86 0.26
N GLY A 45 11.58 9.78 -0.69
CA GLY A 45 11.19 11.20 -0.55
C GLY A 45 9.71 11.49 -0.81
N HIS A 46 8.89 10.48 -1.11
CA HIS A 46 7.49 10.66 -1.46
C HIS A 46 6.56 10.24 -0.33
N ILE A 47 5.50 11.02 -0.14
CA ILE A 47 4.49 10.77 0.88
C ILE A 47 3.16 10.57 0.19
N TYR A 48 2.44 9.56 0.66
CA TYR A 48 1.12 9.21 0.21
C TYR A 48 0.16 9.19 1.40
N GLN A 49 -1.03 9.71 1.17
CA GLN A 49 -2.14 9.62 2.12
C GLN A 49 -3.13 8.58 1.59
N GLY A 50 -3.52 7.68 2.48
CA GLY A 50 -4.37 6.55 2.18
C GLY A 50 -5.83 6.79 2.54
N ARG A 51 -6.68 5.98 1.93
CA ARG A 51 -8.03 5.68 2.43
C ARG A 51 -8.33 4.21 2.21
N TRP A 52 -9.08 3.61 3.13
CA TRP A 52 -9.56 2.25 2.98
C TRP A 52 -10.73 2.19 2.01
N GLU A 53 -10.67 1.27 1.06
CA GLU A 53 -11.79 0.96 0.17
C GLU A 53 -12.12 -0.54 0.23
N ASN A 54 -13.40 -0.84 0.47
CA ASN A 54 -13.92 -2.20 0.40
C ASN A 54 -14.03 -2.61 -1.07
N MET A 55 -13.57 -3.81 -1.38
CA MET A 55 -13.72 -4.34 -2.74
C MET A 55 -15.09 -4.99 -2.92
N ILE A 56 -15.64 -4.83 -4.12
CA ILE A 56 -16.72 -5.70 -4.60
C ILE A 56 -16.05 -6.91 -5.24
N GLY A 57 -15.99 -8.02 -4.49
CA GLY A 57 -15.36 -9.28 -4.91
C GLY A 57 -14.23 -9.74 -4.00
N THR A 58 -13.52 -10.78 -4.42
CA THR A 58 -12.36 -11.34 -3.70
C THR A 58 -11.12 -11.23 -4.57
N GLU A 59 -10.05 -10.67 -4.02
CA GLU A 59 -8.74 -10.69 -4.67
C GLU A 59 -7.90 -11.82 -4.08
N LEU A 60 -7.35 -12.67 -4.94
CA LEU A 60 -6.45 -13.76 -4.55
C LEU A 60 -5.02 -13.35 -4.90
N VAL A 61 -4.11 -13.49 -3.94
CA VAL A 61 -2.71 -13.13 -4.12
C VAL A 61 -1.85 -14.38 -4.17
N PHE A 62 -0.99 -14.44 -5.17
CA PHE A 62 -0.02 -15.51 -5.40
C PHE A 62 1.37 -14.91 -5.57
N ASP A 63 2.41 -15.63 -5.17
CA ASP A 63 3.79 -15.22 -5.44
C ASP A 63 4.23 -15.59 -6.88
N GLU A 64 5.49 -15.27 -7.22
CA GLU A 64 6.07 -15.55 -8.54
C GLU A 64 6.16 -17.04 -8.89
N SER A 65 6.16 -17.92 -7.88
CA SER A 65 6.15 -19.38 -8.05
C SER A 65 4.73 -19.94 -8.26
N GLY A 66 3.71 -19.11 -8.06
CA GLY A 66 2.30 -19.49 -8.06
C GLY A 66 1.80 -20.00 -6.71
N GLN A 67 2.59 -19.89 -5.63
CA GLN A 67 2.14 -20.24 -4.30
C GLN A 67 1.09 -19.23 -3.82
N TRP A 68 -0.02 -19.73 -3.29
CA TRP A 68 -1.07 -18.89 -2.72
C TRP A 68 -0.61 -18.22 -1.42
N LEU A 69 -0.72 -16.88 -1.37
CA LEU A 69 -0.34 -16.05 -0.22
C LEU A 69 -1.54 -15.61 0.61
N GLY A 70 -2.74 -15.55 0.03
CA GLY A 70 -3.95 -15.17 0.76
C GLY A 70 -5.02 -14.51 -0.08
N GLN A 71 -5.95 -13.85 0.60
CA GLN A 71 -7.02 -13.07 -0.02
C GLN A 71 -7.03 -11.64 0.53
N GLY A 72 -7.19 -10.65 -0.36
CA GLY A 72 -7.41 -9.26 0.01
C GLY A 72 -8.90 -9.00 0.24
N ARG A 73 -9.27 -8.42 1.37
CA ARG A 73 -10.67 -8.04 1.70
C ARG A 73 -10.98 -6.57 1.42
N ARG A 74 -9.97 -5.72 1.57
CA ARG A 74 -10.01 -4.28 1.39
C ARG A 74 -8.68 -3.84 0.80
N ARG A 75 -8.70 -2.71 0.11
CA ARG A 75 -7.50 -2.08 -0.43
C ARG A 75 -7.23 -0.77 0.26
N LEU A 76 -5.97 -0.39 0.25
CA LEU A 76 -5.54 0.91 0.69
C LEU A 76 -5.17 1.75 -0.54
N ILE A 77 -6.06 2.66 -0.88
CA ILE A 77 -5.87 3.56 -2.02
C ILE A 77 -5.02 4.74 -1.56
N MET A 78 -3.88 4.94 -2.21
CA MET A 78 -2.86 5.90 -1.80
C MET A 78 -2.67 6.98 -2.87
N GLU A 79 -2.84 8.22 -2.46
CA GLU A 79 -2.64 9.40 -3.30
C GLU A 79 -1.41 10.17 -2.84
N ARG A 80 -0.55 10.59 -3.78
CA ARG A 80 0.65 11.35 -3.46
C ARG A 80 0.25 12.72 -2.94
N VAL A 81 0.83 13.12 -1.81
CA VAL A 81 0.64 14.42 -1.19
C VAL A 81 1.96 15.14 -1.02
N GLN A 82 1.90 16.46 -0.94
CA GLN A 82 3.02 17.30 -0.55
C GLN A 82 2.75 17.83 0.86
N LEU A 83 3.71 17.68 1.76
CA LEU A 83 3.62 18.30 3.06
C LEU A 83 3.87 19.80 2.91
N VAL A 84 2.93 20.60 3.37
CA VAL A 84 3.01 22.06 3.36
C VAL A 84 3.15 22.52 4.81
N SER A 85 4.12 23.40 5.06
CA SER A 85 4.26 24.08 6.34
C SER A 85 2.97 24.85 6.63
N LYS A 86 2.48 24.78 7.88
CA LYS A 86 1.32 25.58 8.32
C LYS A 86 1.70 27.02 8.69
N HIS A 87 2.98 27.38 8.54
CA HIS A 87 3.54 28.69 8.89
C HIS A 87 3.88 29.50 7.64
#